data_AF-A0A0D0CGK4-F1
#
_entry.id   AF-A0A0D0CGK4-F1
#
_cell.length_a   1.000
_cell.length_b   1.000
_cell.length_c   1.000
_cell.angle_alpha   90.00
_cell.angle_beta   90.00
_cell.angle_gamma   90.00
#
_symmetry.space_group_name_H-M   'P 1'
#
loop_
_entity.id
_entity.type
_entity.pdbx_description
1 polymer ?
#
loop_
_entity_poly.entity_id
_entity_poly.type
_entity_poly.pdbx_seq_one_letter_code
_entity_poly.pdbx_strand_id
1 'polypeptide(L)'
;CSQCWVSHSVSNPLKRCTGCFHAKYCIGCCSLERPFLTLFIQSETCQKRAWPAHKAACHENREKMSTWSPEHLDVLSALSKFIAKHTPMIGQSAIRAFTLHSRPEQALQEFMVIKVTDHRHLFPNNRIRCETAFYITDASVHE
;
A
#
# COMPACT_ATOMS: atom_id res chain seq x y z
N CYS A 1 12.55 -12.52 -11.26
CA CYS A 1 11.15 -12.89 -11.00
C CYS A 1 10.43 -12.92 -12.35
N SER A 2 10.00 -14.08 -12.84
CA SER A 2 9.42 -14.27 -14.18
C SER A 2 7.91 -13.99 -14.25
N GLN A 3 7.28 -13.64 -13.13
CA GLN A 3 5.84 -13.40 -13.06
C GLN A 3 5.61 -12.06 -12.36
N CYS A 4 5.19 -11.05 -13.10
CA CYS A 4 4.75 -9.76 -12.57
C CYS A 4 3.41 -9.46 -13.22
N TRP A 5 2.41 -9.10 -12.43
CA TRP A 5 1.08 -8.78 -12.92
C TRP A 5 1.05 -7.35 -13.44
N VAL A 6 0.55 -7.15 -14.66
CA VAL A 6 0.48 -5.86 -15.35
C VAL A 6 -0.94 -5.31 -15.23
N SER A 7 -1.11 -4.10 -14.69
CA SER A 7 -2.44 -3.47 -14.64
C SER A 7 -2.89 -2.97 -16.01
N HIS A 8 -4.13 -3.28 -16.42
CA HIS A 8 -4.71 -2.88 -17.71
C HIS A 8 -5.36 -1.47 -17.74
N SER A 9 -5.19 -0.64 -16.71
CA SER A 9 -5.75 0.72 -16.71
C SER A 9 -4.86 1.71 -17.48
N VAL A 10 -5.54 2.63 -18.17
CA VAL A 10 -5.09 3.56 -19.23
C VAL A 10 -3.77 4.32 -18.98
N SER A 11 -3.08 4.59 -20.08
CA SER A 11 -1.81 5.31 -20.31
C SER A 11 -0.52 4.82 -19.60
N ASN A 12 -0.58 4.22 -18.41
CA ASN A 12 0.61 3.80 -17.66
C ASN A 12 0.42 2.48 -16.88
N PRO A 13 0.72 1.31 -17.48
CA PRO A 13 0.61 0.03 -16.78
C PRO A 13 1.63 -0.11 -15.63
N LEU A 14 1.16 -0.47 -14.43
CA LEU A 14 2.00 -0.76 -13.27
C LEU A 14 2.29 -2.27 -13.18
N LYS A 15 3.51 -2.65 -12.77
CA LYS A 15 3.92 -4.05 -12.53
C LYS A 15 4.01 -4.32 -11.04
N ARG A 16 3.07 -5.09 -10.47
CA ARG A 16 3.21 -5.54 -9.07
C ARG A 16 4.00 -6.85 -9.01
N CYS A 17 4.86 -6.98 -8.00
CA CYS A 17 5.45 -8.27 -7.67
C CYS A 17 4.31 -9.25 -7.31
N THR A 18 4.14 -10.32 -8.06
CA THR A 18 3.15 -11.36 -7.72
C THR A 18 3.59 -12.20 -6.52
N GLY A 19 4.87 -12.15 -6.16
CA GLY A 19 5.40 -12.90 -5.02
C GLY A 19 5.07 -12.28 -3.67
N CYS A 20 5.17 -10.96 -3.54
CA CYS A 20 4.99 -10.28 -2.25
C CYS A 20 3.82 -9.30 -2.21
N PHE A 21 3.23 -8.95 -3.36
CA PHE A 21 2.13 -7.98 -3.55
C PHE A 21 2.35 -6.55 -2.99
N HIS A 22 3.42 -6.35 -2.21
CA HIS A 22 3.85 -5.11 -1.58
C HIS A 22 4.67 -4.25 -2.53
N ALA A 23 5.66 -4.85 -3.19
CA ALA A 23 6.50 -4.11 -4.12
C ALA A 23 5.74 -3.84 -5.42
N LYS A 24 5.53 -2.55 -5.67
CA LYS A 24 5.08 -2.03 -6.95
C LYS A 24 6.33 -1.60 -7.72
N TYR A 25 6.55 -2.20 -8.87
CA TYR A 25 7.51 -1.74 -9.88
C TYR A 25 6.72 -1.10 -11.01
N CYS A 26 7.36 -0.28 -11.83
CA CYS A 26 6.65 0.41 -12.89
C CYS A 26 7.24 0.06 -14.28
N ILE A 27 7.05 0.88 -15.32
CA ILE A 27 7.56 0.70 -16.70
C ILE A 27 7.97 2.08 -17.28
N GLY A 28 9.27 2.40 -17.44
CA GLY A 28 9.76 3.53 -18.26
C GLY A 28 10.41 4.77 -17.58
N CYS A 29 11.45 5.32 -18.21
CA CYS A 29 12.23 6.57 -17.98
C CYS A 29 13.24 6.72 -16.81
N CYS A 30 14.49 7.01 -17.23
CA CYS A 30 15.60 7.54 -16.47
C CYS A 30 15.61 9.07 -16.60
N SER A 31 15.40 9.81 -15.53
CA SER A 31 15.89 11.20 -15.39
C SER A 31 16.03 11.49 -13.91
N LEU A 32 17.26 11.80 -13.52
CA LEU A 32 17.65 12.23 -12.18
C LEU A 32 17.02 13.60 -11.88
N GLU A 33 16.91 13.94 -10.59
CA GLU A 33 16.52 15.25 -10.03
C GLU A 33 15.03 15.48 -9.70
N ARG A 34 14.46 14.78 -8.69
CA ARG A 34 13.61 15.37 -7.61
C ARG A 34 13.53 14.40 -6.40
N PRO A 35 13.78 14.86 -5.14
CA PRO A 35 13.83 13.95 -3.99
C PRO A 35 12.54 13.85 -3.14
N PHE A 36 11.39 14.41 -3.55
CA PHE A 36 10.19 14.38 -2.68
C PHE A 36 8.88 14.04 -3.41
N LEU A 37 8.20 13.03 -2.84
CA LEU A 37 6.84 12.54 -3.06
C LEU A 37 6.52 11.78 -4.36
N THR A 38 6.10 10.54 -4.13
CA THR A 38 5.42 9.59 -5.06
C THR A 38 6.32 8.92 -6.09
N LEU A 39 7.01 7.88 -5.62
CA LEU A 39 7.80 6.93 -6.39
C LEU A 39 6.91 6.19 -7.41
N PHE A 40 6.84 6.71 -8.62
CA PHE A 40 6.22 6.07 -9.77
C PHE A 40 7.17 6.11 -10.98
N ILE A 41 7.25 4.97 -11.68
CA ILE A 41 7.84 4.72 -13.02
C ILE A 41 9.32 4.23 -13.10
N GLN A 42 9.56 2.99 -13.58
CA GLN A 42 10.86 2.27 -13.58
C GLN A 42 10.89 1.12 -14.63
N SER A 43 11.82 1.07 -15.58
CA SER A 43 11.91 0.01 -16.63
C SER A 43 12.38 -1.37 -16.10
N GLU A 44 12.42 -2.42 -16.93
CA GLU A 44 12.99 -3.75 -16.57
C GLU A 44 14.40 -3.63 -15.96
N THR A 45 15.19 -2.67 -16.44
CA THR A 45 16.53 -2.38 -15.93
C THR A 45 16.52 -1.86 -14.49
N CYS A 46 15.52 -1.05 -14.13
CA CYS A 46 15.33 -0.57 -12.77
C CYS A 46 14.90 -1.71 -11.83
N GLN A 47 14.04 -2.62 -12.30
CA GLN A 47 13.69 -3.83 -11.54
C GLN A 47 14.93 -4.69 -11.30
N LYS A 48 15.73 -4.97 -12.34
CA LYS A 48 16.99 -5.74 -12.20
C LYS A 48 17.96 -5.08 -11.21
N ARG A 49 18.04 -3.75 -11.19
CA ARG A 49 18.89 -2.98 -10.27
C ARG A 49 18.40 -2.98 -8.82
N ALA A 50 17.09 -2.87 -8.62
CA ALA A 50 16.47 -2.88 -7.29
C ALA A 50 16.29 -4.31 -6.73
N TRP A 51 16.31 -5.33 -7.60
CA TRP A 51 16.05 -6.72 -7.23
C TRP A 51 16.98 -7.25 -6.13
N PRO A 52 18.31 -7.03 -6.14
CA PRO A 52 19.18 -7.48 -5.07
C PRO A 52 18.74 -6.99 -3.68
N ALA A 53 18.35 -5.72 -3.56
CA ALA A 53 17.86 -5.13 -2.32
C ALA A 53 16.46 -5.66 -1.93
N HIS A 54 15.59 -5.90 -2.92
CA HIS A 54 14.23 -6.38 -2.65
C HIS A 54 14.13 -7.89 -2.39
N LYS A 55 15.04 -8.70 -2.94
CA LYS A 55 14.92 -10.16 -3.01
C LYS A 55 14.67 -10.80 -1.63
N ALA A 56 15.40 -10.37 -0.61
CA ALA A 56 15.24 -10.88 0.76
C ALA A 56 13.83 -10.62 1.30
N ALA A 57 13.39 -9.36 1.29
CA ALA A 57 12.05 -8.97 1.69
C ALA A 57 10.95 -9.65 0.84
N CYS A 58 11.18 -9.87 -0.45
CA CYS A 58 10.26 -10.61 -1.30
C CYS A 58 10.07 -12.04 -0.83
N HIS A 59 11.17 -12.72 -0.50
CA HIS A 59 11.18 -14.12 -0.09
C HIS A 59 10.46 -14.27 1.24
N GLU A 60 10.84 -13.45 2.22
CA GLU A 60 10.24 -13.46 3.55
C GLU A 60 8.73 -13.17 3.50
N ASN A 61 8.32 -12.16 2.73
CA ASN A 61 6.90 -11.86 2.56
C ASN A 61 6.16 -13.02 1.87
N ARG A 62 6.79 -13.65 0.87
CA ARG A 62 6.17 -14.78 0.18
C ARG A 62 6.03 -16.01 1.10
N GLU A 63 7.03 -16.29 1.92
CA GLU A 63 6.96 -17.36 2.92
C GLU A 63 5.87 -17.08 3.95
N LYS A 64 5.81 -15.85 4.47
CA LYS A 64 4.74 -15.43 5.40
C LYS A 64 3.36 -15.56 4.76
N MET A 65 3.22 -15.14 3.50
CA MET A 65 1.93 -15.25 2.79
C MET A 65 1.56 -16.69 2.43
N SER A 66 2.53 -17.60 2.32
CA SER A 66 2.26 -19.00 2.02
C SER A 66 1.50 -19.74 3.11
N THR A 67 1.56 -19.24 4.35
CA THR A 67 0.83 -19.79 5.49
C THR A 67 -0.57 -19.19 5.66
N TRP A 68 -0.92 -18.19 4.85
CA TRP A 68 -2.19 -17.47 4.96
C TRP A 68 -3.32 -18.20 4.26
N SER A 69 -4.50 -18.20 4.86
CA SER A 69 -5.71 -18.72 4.19
C SER A 69 -6.12 -17.79 3.02
N PRO A 70 -6.87 -18.29 2.03
CA PRO A 70 -7.41 -17.47 0.94
C PRO A 70 -8.20 -16.25 1.45
N GLU A 71 -8.93 -16.41 2.55
CA GLU A 71 -9.69 -15.33 3.19
C GLU A 71 -8.78 -14.18 3.67
N HIS A 72 -7.63 -14.49 4.29
CA HIS A 72 -6.66 -13.47 4.70
C HIS A 72 -6.10 -12.69 3.49
N LEU A 73 -5.85 -13.37 2.37
CA LEU A 73 -5.39 -12.73 1.14
C LEU A 73 -6.45 -11.79 0.58
N ASP A 74 -7.72 -12.17 0.65
CA ASP A 74 -8.85 -11.34 0.23
C ASP A 74 -9.04 -10.11 1.14
N VAL A 75 -8.91 -10.28 2.47
CA VAL A 75 -8.89 -9.17 3.43
C VAL A 75 -7.75 -8.21 3.11
N LEU A 76 -6.53 -8.71 2.95
CA LEU A 76 -5.36 -7.88 2.65
C LEU A 76 -5.54 -7.10 1.33
N SER A 77 -6.07 -7.76 0.30
CA SER A 77 -6.35 -7.17 -1.00
C SER A 77 -7.38 -6.05 -0.90
N ALA A 78 -8.48 -6.28 -0.17
CA ALA A 78 -9.51 -5.28 0.08
C ALA A 78 -8.96 -4.10 0.90
N LEU A 79 -8.23 -4.38 1.99
CA LEU A 79 -7.65 -3.37 2.87
C LEU A 79 -6.66 -2.48 2.11
N SER A 80 -5.82 -3.08 1.26
CA SER A 80 -4.88 -2.33 0.41
C SER A 80 -5.60 -1.36 -0.53
N LYS A 81 -6.74 -1.77 -1.11
CA LYS A 81 -7.56 -0.90 -1.97
C LYS A 81 -8.24 0.20 -1.16
N PHE A 82 -8.76 -0.13 0.03
CA PHE A 82 -9.35 0.83 0.95
C PHE A 82 -8.34 1.91 1.35
N ILE A 83 -7.13 1.52 1.79
CA ILE A 83 -6.07 2.46 2.17
C ILE A 83 -5.68 3.33 0.98
N ALA A 84 -5.45 2.73 -0.20
CA ALA A 84 -5.06 3.49 -1.39
C ALA A 84 -6.09 4.57 -1.76
N LYS A 85 -7.38 4.26 -1.67
CA LYS A 85 -8.46 5.22 -1.95
C LYS A 85 -8.49 6.36 -0.92
N HIS A 86 -8.32 6.05 0.35
CA HIS A 86 -8.46 7.02 1.45
C HIS A 86 -7.14 7.67 1.87
N THR A 87 -6.02 7.36 1.20
CA THR A 87 -4.68 7.91 1.49
C THR A 87 -4.68 9.45 1.58
N PRO A 88 -5.35 10.21 0.68
CA PRO A 88 -5.39 11.67 0.82
C PRO A 88 -6.06 12.15 2.11
N MET A 89 -7.17 11.52 2.50
CA MET A 89 -7.88 11.85 3.74
C MET A 89 -7.05 11.46 4.97
N ILE A 90 -6.46 10.26 4.97
CA ILE A 90 -5.58 9.79 6.05
C ILE A 90 -4.39 10.76 6.22
N GLY A 91 -3.76 11.18 5.12
CA GLY A 91 -2.65 12.14 5.16
C GLY A 91 -3.07 13.49 5.70
N GLN A 92 -4.24 14.01 5.30
CA GLN A 92 -4.77 15.26 5.84
C GLN A 92 -5.06 15.16 7.34
N SER A 93 -5.65 14.05 7.78
CA SER A 93 -5.89 13.78 9.21
C SER A 93 -4.58 13.73 9.99
N ALA A 94 -3.55 13.05 9.48
CA ALA A 94 -2.23 12.98 10.11
C ALA A 94 -1.59 14.36 10.25
N ILE A 95 -1.62 15.20 9.21
CA ILE A 95 -1.08 16.57 9.26
C ILE A 95 -1.75 17.39 10.37
N ARG A 96 -3.07 17.25 10.53
CA ARG A 96 -3.83 17.94 11.57
C ARG A 96 -3.54 17.38 12.96
N ALA A 97 -3.55 16.05 13.09
CA ALA A 97 -3.39 15.35 14.36
C ALA A 97 -2.02 15.63 14.99
N PHE A 98 -0.95 15.55 14.20
CA PHE A 98 0.41 15.83 14.65
C PHE A 98 0.79 17.31 14.58
N THR A 99 -0.17 18.20 14.31
CA THR A 99 0.08 19.64 14.19
C THR A 99 1.32 20.00 13.34
N LEU A 100 1.58 19.27 12.25
CA LEU A 100 2.90 19.25 11.60
C LEU A 100 3.37 20.61 11.07
N HIS A 101 2.44 21.56 10.91
CA HIS A 101 2.77 22.92 10.52
C HIS A 101 3.56 23.66 11.61
N SER A 102 3.26 23.43 12.89
CA SER A 102 3.95 24.05 14.02
C SER A 102 4.95 23.13 14.71
N ARG A 103 4.76 21.80 14.63
CA ARG A 103 5.59 20.79 15.32
C ARG A 103 5.95 19.61 14.40
N PRO A 104 6.80 19.82 13.39
CA PRO A 104 7.15 18.76 12.43
C PRO A 104 7.85 17.56 13.06
N GLU A 105 8.55 17.75 14.18
CA GLU A 105 9.22 16.70 14.95
C GLU A 105 8.27 15.63 15.51
N GLN A 106 6.98 15.96 15.72
CA GLN A 106 5.98 14.98 16.16
C GLN A 106 5.84 13.82 15.16
N ALA A 107 6.07 14.04 13.86
CA ALA A 107 6.04 12.95 12.88
C ALA A 107 7.11 11.87 13.09
N LEU A 108 8.14 12.15 13.89
CA LEU A 108 9.24 11.21 14.19
C LEU A 108 9.02 10.44 15.50
N GLN A 109 8.17 10.95 16.38
CA GLN A 109 7.94 10.43 17.73
C GLN A 109 6.56 9.81 17.85
N GLU A 110 5.55 10.41 17.22
CA GLU A 110 4.16 10.00 17.35
C GLU A 110 3.69 9.20 16.14
N PHE A 111 2.71 8.34 16.35
CA PHE A 111 2.04 7.59 15.30
C PHE A 111 0.51 7.64 15.45
N MET A 112 -0.18 7.60 14.31
CA MET A 112 -1.63 7.61 14.26
C MET A 112 -2.14 6.20 14.01
N VAL A 113 -2.95 5.70 14.92
CA VAL A 113 -3.62 4.41 14.80
C VAL A 113 -5.04 4.65 14.30
N ILE A 114 -5.36 4.07 13.14
CA ILE A 114 -6.72 4.04 12.60
C ILE A 114 -7.23 2.61 12.75
N LYS A 115 -8.25 2.40 13.58
CA LYS A 115 -8.92 1.10 13.71
C LYS A 115 -9.99 0.99 12.65
N VAL A 116 -9.98 -0.14 11.94
CA VAL A 116 -10.97 -0.46 10.91
C VAL A 116 -11.62 -1.80 11.20
N THR A 117 -12.90 -1.91 10.87
CA THR A 117 -13.65 -3.16 10.97
C THR A 117 -14.10 -3.61 9.59
N ASP A 118 -13.92 -4.90 9.31
CA ASP A 118 -14.36 -5.51 8.06
C ASP A 118 -15.88 -5.64 8.03
N HIS A 119 -16.49 -4.95 7.08
CA HIS A 119 -17.93 -4.90 6.89
C HIS A 119 -18.47 -6.07 6.07
N ARG A 120 -17.59 -6.85 5.42
CA ARG A 120 -18.00 -7.94 4.52
C ARG A 120 -18.74 -9.05 5.24
N HIS A 121 -18.40 -9.30 6.50
CA HIS A 121 -19.09 -10.29 7.33
C HIS A 121 -20.46 -9.80 7.85
N LEU A 122 -20.67 -8.49 7.93
CA LEU A 122 -21.91 -7.92 8.45
C LEU A 122 -23.06 -7.99 7.43
N PHE A 123 -22.74 -8.01 6.13
CA PHE A 123 -23.73 -8.03 5.05
C PHE A 123 -23.34 -9.04 3.97
N PRO A 124 -23.42 -10.36 4.24
CA PRO A 124 -22.94 -11.40 3.34
C PRO A 124 -23.62 -11.41 1.96
N ASN A 125 -24.82 -10.83 1.85
CA ASN A 125 -25.59 -10.79 0.61
C ASN A 125 -25.38 -9.50 -0.21
N ASN A 126 -24.68 -8.51 0.34
CA ASN A 126 -24.45 -7.25 -0.36
C ASN A 126 -23.16 -7.33 -1.19
N ARG A 127 -23.22 -6.87 -2.44
CA ARG A 127 -22.02 -6.63 -3.26
C ARG A 127 -21.26 -5.44 -2.69
N ILE A 128 -20.45 -5.69 -1.66
CA ILE A 128 -19.61 -4.68 -1.05
C ILE A 128 -18.43 -4.41 -1.99
N ARG A 129 -18.32 -3.16 -2.44
CA ARG A 129 -17.17 -2.69 -3.20
C ARG A 129 -15.94 -2.73 -2.29
N CYS A 130 -14.77 -3.14 -2.81
CA CYS A 130 -13.54 -3.21 -2.00
C CYS A 130 -13.21 -1.86 -1.34
N GLU A 131 -13.59 -0.76 -1.99
CA GLU A 131 -13.44 0.61 -1.53
C GLU A 131 -14.26 0.95 -0.28
N THR A 132 -15.30 0.18 0.02
CA THR A 132 -16.20 0.36 1.18
C THR A 132 -16.24 -0.92 2.02
N ALA A 133 -15.24 -1.78 1.89
CA ALA A 133 -15.15 -3.03 2.63
C ALA A 133 -14.85 -2.83 4.12
N PHE A 134 -14.36 -1.64 4.48
CA PHE A 134 -13.99 -1.30 5.85
C PHE A 134 -14.66 0.00 6.28
N TYR A 135 -15.00 0.09 7.57
CA TYR A 135 -15.35 1.35 8.22
C TYR A 135 -14.32 1.64 9.31
N ILE A 136 -14.02 2.93 9.46
CA ILE A 136 -13.17 3.41 10.55
C ILE A 136 -14.02 3.41 11.82
N THR A 137 -13.55 2.73 12.86
CA THR A 137 -14.24 2.65 14.16
C THR A 137 -13.62 3.53 15.22
N ASP A 138 -12.34 3.86 15.06
CA ASP A 138 -11.58 4.68 16.00
C ASP A 138 -10.35 5.28 15.32
N ALA A 139 -9.87 6.42 15.82
CA ALA A 139 -8.64 7.06 15.39
C ALA A 139 -7.98 7.78 16.56
N SER A 140 -6.74 7.41 16.88
CA SER A 140 -5.99 7.93 18.02
C SER A 140 -4.53 8.20 17.69
N VAL A 141 -3.93 9.17 18.37
CA VAL A 141 -2.49 9.47 18.33
C VAL A 141 -1.82 8.85 19.55
N HIS A 142 -0.65 8.27 19.35
CA HIS A 142 0.17 7.64 20.36
C HIS A 142 1.60 8.14 20.26
N GLU A 143 2.29 8.20 21.40
CA GLU A 143 3.73 8.42 21.53
C GLU A 143 4.53 7.12 21.37
#